data_AF-A0A6B3GL27-F1
#
_entry.id   AF-A0A6B3GL27-F1
#
_cell.length_a   1.000
_cell.length_b   1.000
_cell.length_c   1.000
_cell.angle_alpha   90.00
_cell.angle_beta   90.00
_cell.angle_gamma   90.00
#
_symmetry.space_group_name_H-M   'P 1'
#
loop_
_entity.id
_entity.type
_entity.pdbx_description
1 polymer ?
#
loop_
_entity_poly.entity_id
_entity_poly.type
_entity_poly.pdbx_seq_one_letter_code
_entity_poly.pdbx_strand_id
1 'polypeptide(L)'
;GLWMPLMMKEELPKSVLKSYDLVGFDPRGVGRSTPVSCNLTPEQENWLRPYKAETYAKDVAWARTVADKCRKKMGDRLPHITTRNTARDM
;
A
#
# COMPACT_ATOMS: atom_id res chain seq x y z
N GLY A 1 3.40 -7.51 -3.48
CA GLY A 1 4.72 -7.90 -3.98
C GLY A 1 4.77 -9.37 -4.31
N LEU A 2 4.41 -10.24 -3.37
CA LEU A 2 4.57 -11.70 -3.51
C LEU A 2 3.89 -12.33 -4.74
N TRP A 3 2.83 -11.72 -5.28
CA TRP A 3 2.11 -12.24 -6.44
C TRP A 3 2.79 -11.91 -7.79
N MET A 4 3.66 -10.89 -7.83
CA MET A 4 4.26 -10.39 -9.07
C MET A 4 5.12 -11.46 -9.79
N PRO A 5 5.97 -12.24 -9.12
CA PRO A 5 6.71 -13.34 -9.77
C PRO A 5 5.81 -14.37 -10.44
N LEU A 6 4.63 -14.64 -9.87
CA LEU A 6 3.70 -15.63 -10.42
C LEU A 6 3.14 -15.16 -11.76
N MET A 7 2.72 -13.88 -11.85
CA MET A 7 2.27 -13.31 -13.12
C MET A 7 3.42 -13.17 -14.12
N MET A 8 4.58 -12.68 -13.69
CA MET A 8 5.71 -12.46 -14.60
C MET A 8 6.24 -13.76 -15.19
N LYS A 9 6.12 -14.89 -14.47
CA LYS A 9 6.51 -16.20 -14.99
C LYS A 9 5.75 -16.59 -16.26
N GLU A 10 4.50 -16.16 -16.41
CA GLU A 10 3.66 -16.48 -17.57
C GLU A 10 4.03 -15.64 -18.80
N GLU A 11 4.49 -14.40 -18.57
CA GLU A 11 4.80 -13.41 -19.62
C GLU A 11 6.27 -13.40 -20.06
N LEU A 12 7.19 -13.81 -19.18
CA LEU A 12 8.63 -13.69 -19.44
C LEU A 12 9.16 -14.78 -20.39
N PRO A 13 10.14 -14.46 -21.26
CA PRO A 13 10.80 -15.45 -22.09
C PRO A 13 11.43 -16.58 -21.27
N LYS A 14 11.38 -17.81 -21.79
CA LYS A 14 11.99 -18.99 -21.14
C LYS A 14 13.47 -18.81 -20.82
N SER A 15 14.20 -18.02 -21.61
CA SER A 15 15.62 -17.73 -21.36
C SER A 15 15.82 -16.96 -20.06
N VAL A 16 14.93 -16.03 -19.71
CA VAL A 16 14.97 -15.27 -18.45
C VAL A 16 14.71 -16.22 -17.28
N LEU A 17 13.67 -17.05 -17.37
CA LEU A 17 13.28 -17.99 -16.32
C LEU A 17 14.32 -19.08 -16.03
N LYS A 18 15.21 -19.38 -17.00
CA LYS A 18 16.33 -20.30 -16.82
C LYS A 18 17.56 -19.64 -16.19
N SER A 19 17.68 -18.32 -16.32
CA SER A 19 18.89 -17.58 -15.96
C SER A 19 18.75 -16.80 -14.64
N TYR A 20 17.51 -16.52 -14.21
CA TYR A 20 17.23 -15.69 -13.05
C TYR A 20 16.10 -16.26 -12.20
N ASP A 21 16.24 -16.12 -10.89
CA ASP A 21 15.14 -16.32 -9.95
C ASP A 21 14.21 -15.12 -9.99
N LEU A 22 12.90 -15.39 -10.00
CA LEU A 22 11.88 -14.34 -9.85
C LEU A 22 11.54 -14.19 -8.37
N VAL A 23 12.03 -13.13 -7.75
CA VAL A 23 11.78 -12.81 -6.34
C VAL A 23 10.85 -11.61 -6.24
N GLY A 24 9.78 -11.79 -5.47
CA GLY A 24 8.87 -10.73 -5.07
C GLY A 24 8.84 -10.67 -3.55
N PHE A 25 8.73 -9.47 -3.00
CA PHE A 25 8.58 -9.26 -1.56
C PHE A 25 7.50 -8.22 -1.30
N ASP A 26 6.83 -8.31 -0.15
CA ASP A 26 5.92 -7.26 0.30
C ASP A 26 6.72 -6.27 1.17
N PRO A 27 6.84 -4.99 0.76
CA PRO A 27 7.53 -3.99 1.57
C PRO A 27 6.97 -3.88 2.99
N ARG A 28 7.75 -3.30 3.90
CA ARG A 28 7.24 -2.92 5.22
C ARG A 28 5.91 -2.17 5.08
N GLY A 29 4.92 -2.53 5.89
CA GLY A 29 3.59 -1.91 5.80
C GLY A 29 2.65 -2.49 4.74
N VAL A 30 3.05 -3.54 4.00
CA VAL A 30 2.25 -4.10 2.89
C VAL A 30 2.01 -5.60 3.07
N GLY A 31 0.84 -6.07 2.64
CA GLY A 31 0.54 -7.48 2.40
C GLY A 31 0.85 -8.41 3.58
N ARG A 32 1.67 -9.44 3.33
CA ARG A 32 2.04 -10.46 4.33
C ARG A 32 3.18 -10.06 5.26
N SER A 33 3.76 -8.87 5.12
CA SER A 33 4.65 -8.29 6.13
C SER A 33 3.82 -7.83 7.34
N THR A 34 4.16 -6.73 7.99
CA THR A 34 3.27 -6.11 8.99
C THR A 34 2.46 -4.98 8.32
N PRO A 35 1.25 -5.24 7.80
CA PRO A 35 0.53 -4.27 6.98
C PRO A 35 0.08 -3.05 7.79
N VAL A 36 0.03 -1.90 7.11
CA VAL A 36 -0.66 -0.72 7.64
C VAL A 36 -2.16 -1.00 7.68
N SER A 37 -2.77 -0.78 8.84
CA SER A 37 -4.23 -0.83 9.02
C SER A 37 -4.66 0.37 9.85
N CYS A 38 -5.77 0.99 9.48
CA CYS A 38 -6.26 2.21 10.11
C CYS A 38 -7.62 2.04 10.80
N ASN A 39 -8.14 0.82 10.95
CA ASN A 39 -9.49 0.56 11.50
C ASN A 39 -10.58 1.44 10.85
N LEU A 40 -10.54 1.53 9.52
CA LEU A 40 -11.54 2.24 8.72
C LEU A 40 -12.83 1.42 8.65
N THR A 41 -13.97 2.09 8.52
CA THR A 41 -15.22 1.42 8.10
C THR A 41 -15.22 1.25 6.58
N PRO A 42 -16.05 0.37 6.01
CA PRO A 42 -16.13 0.22 4.55
C PRO A 42 -16.38 1.54 3.80
N GLU A 43 -17.19 2.45 4.35
CA GLU A 43 -17.44 3.77 3.75
C GLU A 43 -16.20 4.68 3.78
N GLN A 44 -15.34 4.49 4.78
CA GLN A 44 -14.09 5.23 4.93
C GLN A 44 -12.99 4.66 4.05
N GLU A 45 -13.03 3.38 3.72
CA GLU A 45 -12.11 2.74 2.75
C GLU A 45 -12.40 3.15 1.31
N ASN A 46 -13.60 3.67 1.02
CA ASN A 46 -13.92 4.21 -0.30
C ASN A 46 -13.14 5.51 -0.59
N TRP A 47 -12.02 5.35 -1.30
CA TRP A 47 -11.14 6.42 -1.75
C TRP A 47 -11.52 7.00 -3.12
N LEU A 48 -12.47 6.39 -3.84
CA LEU A 48 -12.96 6.90 -5.11
C LEU A 48 -13.93 8.07 -4.86
N ARG A 49 -13.39 9.29 -4.87
CA ARG A 49 -14.12 10.53 -4.57
C ARG A 49 -13.81 11.59 -5.63
N PRO A 50 -14.46 11.53 -6.81
CA PRO A 50 -14.28 12.54 -7.85
C PRO A 50 -14.65 13.93 -7.33
N TYR A 51 -13.85 14.93 -7.69
CA TYR A 51 -14.03 16.29 -7.20
C TYR A 51 -15.38 16.88 -7.64
N LYS A 52 -16.09 17.49 -6.69
CA LYS A 52 -17.25 18.36 -6.88
C LYS A 52 -17.17 19.49 -5.86
N ALA A 53 -17.48 20.72 -6.26
CA ALA A 53 -17.40 21.88 -5.37
C ALA A 53 -18.29 21.70 -4.13
N GLU A 54 -19.45 21.08 -4.31
CA GLU A 54 -20.46 20.85 -3.26
C GLU A 54 -20.01 19.79 -2.24
N THR A 55 -19.12 18.87 -2.62
CA THR A 55 -18.65 17.79 -1.72
C THR A 55 -17.28 18.05 -1.12
N TYR A 56 -16.56 19.09 -1.57
CA TYR A 56 -15.19 19.37 -1.14
C TYR A 56 -15.02 19.37 0.39
N ALA A 57 -15.89 20.07 1.12
CA ALA A 57 -15.82 20.14 2.57
C ALA A 57 -15.99 18.77 3.24
N LYS A 58 -16.88 17.93 2.70
CA LYS A 58 -17.11 16.56 3.16
C LYS A 58 -15.91 15.66 2.88
N ASP A 59 -15.28 15.80 1.72
CA ASP A 59 -14.11 15.00 1.34
C ASP A 59 -12.86 15.38 2.14
N VAL A 60 -12.67 16.67 2.46
CA VAL A 60 -11.65 17.13 3.40
C VAL A 60 -11.87 16.55 4.80
N ALA A 61 -13.12 16.56 5.30
CA ALA A 61 -13.46 15.97 6.59
C ALA A 61 -13.21 14.45 6.64
N TRP A 62 -13.52 13.75 5.54
CA TRP A 62 -13.19 12.33 5.38
C TRP A 62 -11.67 12.10 5.40
N ALA A 63 -10.89 12.87 4.65
CA ALA A 63 -9.43 12.72 4.60
C ALA A 63 -8.78 12.93 5.97
N ARG A 64 -9.26 13.93 6.74
CA ARG A 64 -8.83 14.14 8.14
C ARG A 64 -9.16 12.92 9.01
N THR A 65 -10.38 12.40 8.92
CA THR A 65 -10.81 11.22 9.68
C THR A 65 -9.93 10.00 9.39
N VAL A 66 -9.62 9.75 8.12
CA VAL A 66 -8.72 8.65 7.71
C VAL A 66 -7.33 8.86 8.29
N ALA A 67 -6.76 10.06 8.14
CA ALA A 67 -5.43 10.39 8.64
C ALA A 67 -5.33 10.20 10.17
N ASP A 68 -6.31 10.68 10.92
CA ASP A 68 -6.33 10.58 12.39
C ASP A 68 -6.47 9.14 12.86
N LYS A 69 -7.33 8.36 12.21
CA LYS A 69 -7.46 6.93 12.48
C LYS A 69 -6.17 6.15 12.19
N CYS A 70 -5.51 6.45 11.07
CA CYS A 70 -4.21 5.85 10.75
C CYS A 70 -3.16 6.21 11.80
N ARG A 71 -3.03 7.50 12.17
CA ARG A 71 -2.09 7.94 13.22
C ARG A 71 -2.37 7.25 14.55
N LYS A 72 -3.64 7.15 14.95
CA LYS A 72 -4.04 6.49 16.21
C LYS A 72 -3.68 5.00 16.22
N LYS A 73 -3.88 4.30 15.10
CA LYS A 73 -3.67 2.84 15.03
C LYS A 73 -2.21 2.44 14.81
N MET A 74 -1.49 3.21 14.00
CA MET A 74 -0.14 2.86 13.55
C MET A 74 0.95 3.63 14.30
N GLY A 75 0.64 4.78 14.90
CA GLY A 75 1.52 5.56 15.74
C GLY A 75 2.90 5.78 15.12
N ASP A 76 3.93 5.46 15.91
CA ASP A 76 5.34 5.67 15.57
C ASP A 76 5.84 4.80 14.41
N ARG A 77 5.03 3.85 13.91
CA ARG A 77 5.40 3.08 12.72
C ARG A 77 5.27 3.89 11.44
N LEU A 78 4.29 4.80 11.35
CA LEU A 78 4.00 5.53 10.10
C LEU A 78 5.20 6.32 9.54
N PRO A 79 5.98 7.06 10.36
CA PRO A 79 7.16 7.79 9.86
C PRO A 79 8.22 6.89 9.22
N HIS A 80 8.18 5.58 9.45
CA HIS A 80 9.16 4.64 8.93
C HIS A 80 8.68 3.86 7.69
N ILE A 81 7.41 3.99 7.30
CA ILE A 81 6.88 3.42 6.05
C ILE A 81 7.14 4.39 4.91
N THR A 82 8.40 4.43 4.45
CA THR A 82 8.86 5.35 3.39
C THR A 82 9.63 4.59 2.32
N THR A 83 9.60 5.09 1.08
CA THR A 83 10.36 4.51 -0.03
C THR A 83 11.86 4.41 0.28
N ARG A 84 12.42 5.40 0.99
CA ARG A 84 13.83 5.39 1.42
C ARG A 84 14.14 4.22 2.35
N ASN A 85 13.22 3.87 3.24
CA ASN A 85 13.40 2.75 4.15
C ASN A 85 13.13 1.41 3.46
N THR A 86 12.21 1.35 2.50
CA THR A 86 12.06 0.18 1.63
C THR A 86 13.34 -0.09 0.84
N ALA A 87 14.02 0.95 0.36
CA ALA A 87 15.32 0.80 -0.32
C ALA A 87 16.44 0.24 0.57
N ARG A 88 16.31 0.31 1.90
CA ARG A 88 17.24 -0.30 2.87
C ARG A 88 16.84 -1.72 3.30
N ASP A 89 15.62 -2.14 2.98
CA ASP A 89 15.18 -3.53 3.20
C ASP A 89 15.68 -4.46 2.08
N MET A 90 16.17 -3.88 0.98
CA MET A 90 16.79 -4.54 -0.17
C MET A 90 18.30 -4.53 -0.03
#